data_AF-A0A8J7W2F9-F1
#
_entry.id   AF-A0A8J7W2F9-F1
#
_cell.length_a   1.000
_cell.length_b   1.000
_cell.length_c   1.000
_cell.angle_alpha   90.00
_cell.angle_beta   90.00
_cell.angle_gamma   90.00
#
_symmetry.space_group_name_H-M   'P 1'
#
loop_
_entity.id
_entity.type
_entity.pdbx_description
1 polymer ?
#
loop_
_entity_poly.entity_id
_entity_poly.type
_entity_poly.pdbx_seq_one_letter_code
_entity_poly.pdbx_strand_id
1 'polypeptide(L)'
;MNSNRYFQEISRRLMQFNISAEGIKENGAFYFSFDGAPLCHVAPDGANYHYSEHLDTEEKKGLCSLVTEISEETRIYVQAVENASPLKAADLRDGYKLLSEHENIVLAGTDLGEHGYQFVTWRYTYDREGVTLGHYYHNDYSGAKEDFAVRSGLINKHKLFDNEELKEVYRALDQSQKYIPYLTFDQEQKILELKKKIEHVSPKAVEAYKTEQETQMEKPIFHIQIVVGDLEEDLLRVKKDTDGAVLMHELKLPATASELQEAYNFQTKNETFYQIVKCIRYLDLVGDMSVIDLDCLNEAAKIIDQMDELQISELQLSMRGNPPEDEVQLKELCDNIHGPLRFIQNHLNM
;
A
#
# COMPACT_ATOMS: atom_id res chain seq x y z
N MET A 1 9.47 38.03 -2.16
CA MET A 1 9.98 36.66 -2.34
C MET A 1 11.33 36.75 -3.03
N ASN A 2 12.37 36.07 -2.55
CA ASN A 2 13.64 35.97 -3.27
C ASN A 2 13.46 35.01 -4.45
N SER A 3 13.19 35.57 -5.64
CA SER A 3 12.94 34.79 -6.87
C SER A 3 14.07 33.82 -7.21
N ASN A 4 15.32 34.12 -6.82
CA ASN A 4 16.45 33.22 -7.05
C ASN A 4 16.36 31.98 -6.15
N ARG A 5 16.09 32.15 -4.85
CA ARG A 5 15.98 31.01 -3.93
C ARG A 5 14.78 30.11 -4.26
N TYR A 6 13.64 30.73 -4.60
CA TYR A 6 12.46 30.02 -5.06
C TYR A 6 12.75 29.16 -6.29
N PHE A 7 13.44 29.70 -7.30
CA PHE A 7 13.83 28.96 -8.50
C PHE A 7 14.80 27.81 -8.20
N GLN A 8 15.82 28.05 -7.36
CA GLN A 8 16.76 27.02 -6.94
C GLN A 8 16.05 25.85 -6.26
N GLU A 9 15.08 26.14 -5.40
CA GLU A 9 14.36 25.10 -4.67
C GLU A 9 13.43 24.28 -5.57
N ILE A 10 12.71 24.92 -6.48
CA ILE A 10 11.92 24.20 -7.49
C ILE A 10 12.83 23.29 -8.33
N SER A 11 13.95 23.82 -8.81
CA SER A 11 14.92 23.07 -9.63
C SER A 11 15.46 21.85 -8.88
N ARG A 12 15.80 22.00 -7.60
CA ARG A 12 16.26 20.91 -6.73
C ARG A 12 15.19 19.81 -6.59
N ARG A 13 13.93 20.18 -6.37
CA ARG A 13 12.82 19.22 -6.20
C ARG A 13 12.46 18.50 -7.49
N LEU A 14 12.58 19.17 -8.64
CA LEU A 14 12.26 18.62 -9.95
C LEU A 14 13.34 17.68 -10.50
N MET A 15 14.59 17.80 -10.04
CA MET A 15 15.71 16.98 -10.50
C MET A 15 15.47 15.47 -10.37
N GLN A 16 14.77 15.03 -9.32
CA GLN A 16 14.44 13.61 -9.10
C GLN A 16 13.47 13.02 -10.15
N PHE A 17 12.81 13.88 -10.92
CA PHE A 17 11.87 13.51 -11.98
C PHE A 17 12.46 13.69 -13.38
N ASN A 18 13.79 13.85 -13.50
CA ASN A 18 14.51 14.12 -14.75
C ASN A 18 14.06 15.41 -15.48
N ILE A 19 13.42 16.34 -14.75
CA ILE A 19 13.06 17.66 -15.28
C ILE A 19 14.23 18.61 -15.03
N SER A 20 14.78 19.15 -16.11
CA SER A 20 15.92 20.06 -16.10
C SER A 20 15.46 21.52 -16.06
N ALA A 21 16.13 22.34 -15.26
CA ALA A 21 15.91 23.78 -15.23
C ALA A 21 16.83 24.47 -16.24
N GLU A 22 16.25 25.17 -17.22
CA GLU A 22 16.98 25.88 -18.30
C GLU A 22 17.49 27.26 -17.87
N GLY A 23 17.09 27.72 -16.69
CA GLY A 23 17.42 29.03 -16.15
C GLY A 23 16.28 30.05 -16.24
N ILE A 24 16.58 31.27 -15.78
CA ILE A 24 15.68 32.41 -15.77
C ILE A 24 15.88 33.18 -17.09
N LYS A 25 14.83 33.37 -17.89
CA LYS A 25 14.90 34.19 -19.12
C LYS A 25 14.61 35.68 -18.83
N GLU A 26 14.73 36.53 -19.85
CA GLU A 26 14.60 38.00 -19.73
C GLU A 26 13.26 38.46 -19.15
N ASN A 27 12.19 37.67 -19.33
CA ASN A 27 10.87 37.93 -18.74
C ASN A 27 10.77 37.56 -17.24
N GLY A 28 11.87 37.08 -16.64
CA GLY A 28 11.93 36.63 -15.25
C GLY A 28 11.31 35.25 -15.01
N ALA A 29 10.78 34.58 -16.04
CA ALA A 29 10.18 33.26 -15.90
C ALA A 29 11.23 32.14 -15.88
N PHE A 30 10.89 31.09 -15.16
CA PHE A 30 11.70 29.88 -14.94
C PHE A 30 11.33 28.83 -15.96
N TYR A 31 12.26 28.42 -16.81
CA TYR A 31 11.98 27.47 -17.89
C TYR A 31 12.45 26.07 -17.52
N PHE A 32 11.64 25.08 -17.88
CA PHE A 32 11.90 23.66 -17.62
C PHE A 32 11.81 22.83 -18.90
N SER A 33 12.67 21.82 -19.00
CA SER A 33 12.66 20.83 -20.06
C SER A 33 12.70 19.41 -19.52
N PHE A 34 12.23 18.49 -20.34
CA PHE A 34 12.27 17.05 -20.10
C PHE A 34 12.90 16.37 -21.32
N ASP A 35 13.91 15.55 -21.11
CA ASP A 35 14.71 14.92 -22.18
C ASP A 35 15.23 15.89 -23.25
N GLY A 36 15.59 17.11 -22.84
CA GLY A 36 16.11 18.15 -23.73
C GLY A 36 15.05 18.85 -24.60
N ALA A 37 13.77 18.50 -24.44
CA ALA A 37 12.66 19.20 -25.09
C ALA A 37 11.99 20.19 -24.11
N PRO A 38 11.57 21.39 -24.55
CA PRO A 38 10.85 22.34 -23.71
C PRO A 38 9.57 21.72 -23.13
N LEU A 39 9.30 21.97 -21.85
CA LEU A 39 8.13 21.44 -21.15
C LEU A 39 7.16 22.58 -20.76
N CYS A 40 7.53 23.41 -19.80
CA CYS A 40 6.70 24.50 -19.29
C CYS A 40 7.56 25.60 -18.64
N HIS A 41 6.92 26.69 -18.22
CA HIS A 41 7.58 27.73 -17.44
C HIS A 41 6.74 28.28 -16.30
N VAL A 42 7.41 28.75 -15.26
CA VAL A 42 6.79 29.31 -14.04
C VAL A 42 7.19 30.77 -13.92
N ALA A 43 6.22 31.66 -13.83
CA ALA A 43 6.46 33.08 -13.61
C ALA A 43 6.85 33.37 -12.15
N PRO A 44 7.50 34.53 -11.88
CA PRO A 44 7.91 34.90 -10.52
C PRO A 44 6.77 34.97 -9.49
N ASP A 45 5.54 35.22 -9.92
CA ASP A 45 4.35 35.26 -9.07
C ASP A 45 3.80 33.85 -8.72
N GLY A 46 4.30 32.82 -9.40
CA GLY A 46 3.88 31.44 -9.29
C GLY A 46 2.92 30.98 -10.38
N ALA A 47 2.58 31.82 -11.37
CA ALA A 47 1.73 31.40 -12.47
C ALA A 47 2.46 30.40 -13.38
N ASN A 48 1.84 29.25 -13.62
CA ASN A 48 2.35 28.20 -14.49
C ASN A 48 1.82 28.39 -15.92
N TYR A 49 2.70 28.34 -16.89
CA TYR A 49 2.39 28.50 -18.31
C TYR A 49 2.92 27.32 -19.10
N HIS A 50 2.05 26.73 -19.91
CA HIS A 50 2.36 25.59 -20.76
C HIS A 50 2.29 26.03 -22.22
N TYR A 51 3.19 25.51 -23.05
CA TYR A 51 3.07 25.69 -24.49
C TYR A 51 1.97 24.76 -25.01
N SER A 52 0.97 25.29 -25.71
CA SER A 52 -0.17 24.50 -26.20
C SER A 52 0.26 23.35 -27.12
N GLU A 53 1.35 23.54 -27.87
CA GLU A 53 1.98 22.56 -28.76
C GLU A 53 2.84 21.50 -28.03
N HIS A 54 2.91 21.55 -26.69
CA HIS A 54 3.68 20.62 -25.86
C HIS A 54 2.81 19.81 -24.89
N LEU A 55 1.47 19.91 -24.97
CA LEU A 55 0.50 19.15 -24.17
C LEU A 55 -0.08 17.94 -24.93
N ASP A 56 0.57 17.51 -26.01
CA ASP A 56 0.03 16.53 -26.95
C ASP A 56 -0.08 15.10 -26.38
N THR A 57 0.57 14.82 -25.25
CA THR A 57 0.60 13.50 -24.60
C THR A 57 0.19 13.60 -23.13
N GLU A 58 -0.44 12.55 -22.60
CA GLU A 58 -0.82 12.47 -21.19
C GLU A 58 0.41 12.51 -20.25
N GLU A 59 1.55 11.98 -20.70
CA GLU A 59 2.82 12.06 -19.97
C GLU A 59 3.27 13.52 -19.78
N LYS A 60 3.33 14.32 -20.86
CA LYS A 60 3.71 15.73 -20.77
C LYS A 60 2.72 16.55 -19.93
N LYS A 61 1.42 16.23 -20.01
CA LYS A 61 0.41 16.84 -19.13
C LYS A 61 0.68 16.51 -17.66
N GLY A 62 1.00 15.25 -17.36
CA GLY A 62 1.38 14.81 -16.01
C GLY A 62 2.60 15.55 -15.48
N LEU A 63 3.66 15.66 -16.28
CA LEU A 63 4.88 16.39 -15.93
C LEU A 63 4.62 17.89 -15.72
N CYS A 64 3.79 18.50 -16.56
CA CYS A 64 3.37 19.90 -16.39
C CYS A 64 2.60 20.12 -15.09
N SER A 65 1.66 19.23 -14.76
CA SER A 65 0.92 19.26 -13.49
C SER A 65 1.85 19.10 -12.29
N LEU A 66 2.85 18.22 -12.39
CA LEU A 66 3.86 18.03 -11.35
C LEU A 66 4.71 19.29 -11.11
N VAL A 67 5.14 19.98 -12.18
CA VAL A 67 5.84 21.27 -12.06
C VAL A 67 4.95 22.30 -11.36
N THR A 68 3.67 22.37 -11.74
CA THR A 68 2.70 23.27 -11.10
C THR A 68 2.59 22.99 -9.61
N GLU A 69 2.31 21.75 -9.22
CA GLU A 69 2.16 21.33 -7.82
C GLU A 69 3.41 21.65 -6.98
N ILE A 70 4.59 21.25 -7.48
CA ILE A 70 5.86 21.52 -6.79
C ILE A 70 6.11 23.02 -6.67
N SER A 71 5.83 23.79 -7.72
CA SER A 71 6.02 25.25 -7.70
C SER A 71 5.11 25.92 -6.66
N GLU A 72 3.84 25.55 -6.62
CA GLU A 72 2.85 26.11 -5.69
C GLU A 72 3.21 25.82 -4.24
N GLU A 73 3.52 24.55 -3.92
CA GLU A 73 3.93 24.17 -2.57
C GLU A 73 5.23 24.87 -2.16
N THR A 74 6.21 24.90 -3.07
CA THR A 74 7.51 25.55 -2.83
C THR A 74 7.35 27.04 -2.55
N ARG A 75 6.47 27.71 -3.29
CA ARG A 75 6.19 29.12 -3.10
C ARG A 75 5.66 29.40 -1.70
N ILE A 76 4.76 28.55 -1.20
CA ILE A 76 4.14 28.72 0.11
C ILE A 76 5.20 28.71 1.21
N TYR A 77 6.04 27.66 1.28
CA TYR A 77 6.99 27.56 2.39
C TYR A 77 8.19 28.49 2.24
N VAL A 78 8.68 28.75 1.01
CA VAL A 78 9.76 29.71 0.77
C VAL A 78 9.32 31.10 1.25
N GLN A 79 8.11 31.53 0.88
CA GLN A 79 7.58 32.82 1.35
C GLN A 79 7.34 32.84 2.86
N ALA A 80 6.83 31.75 3.44
CA ALA A 80 6.62 31.66 4.88
C ALA A 80 7.94 31.81 5.65
N VAL A 81 8.98 31.09 5.24
CA VAL A 81 10.31 31.18 5.85
C VAL A 81 10.93 32.56 5.58
N GLU A 82 10.87 33.10 4.36
CA GLU A 82 11.47 34.41 4.08
C GLU A 82 10.88 35.54 4.93
N ASN A 83 9.56 35.58 5.06
CA ASN A 83 8.84 36.65 5.75
C ASN A 83 8.78 36.46 7.28
N ALA A 84 9.08 35.27 7.78
CA ALA A 84 9.04 34.99 9.21
C ALA A 84 10.16 35.69 9.99
N SER A 85 9.83 36.09 11.23
CA SER A 85 10.81 36.60 12.18
C SER A 85 11.72 35.47 12.68
N PRO A 86 12.99 35.75 13.04
CA PRO A 86 13.83 34.78 13.74
C PRO A 86 13.13 34.26 15.01
N LEU A 87 13.19 32.95 15.21
CA LEU A 87 12.68 32.32 16.43
C LEU A 87 13.58 32.72 17.60
N LYS A 88 12.98 33.27 18.67
CA LYS A 88 13.71 33.68 19.87
C LYS A 88 13.66 32.54 20.89
N ALA A 89 14.79 31.87 21.06
CA ALA A 89 15.00 30.88 22.11
C ALA A 89 16.51 30.84 22.44
N ALA A 90 16.86 30.96 23.72
CA ALA A 90 18.23 31.13 24.19
C ALA A 90 19.16 29.97 23.79
N ASP A 91 18.61 28.76 23.71
CA ASP A 91 19.36 27.53 23.43
C ASP A 91 19.46 27.18 21.92
N LEU A 92 18.82 27.97 21.05
CA LEU A 92 18.80 27.71 19.62
C LEU A 92 19.89 28.50 18.90
N ARG A 93 20.61 27.82 18.00
CA ARG A 93 21.48 28.51 17.05
C ARG A 93 20.64 29.40 16.13
N ASP A 94 21.18 30.56 15.79
CA ASP A 94 20.60 31.46 14.78
C ASP A 94 20.30 30.70 13.48
N GLY A 95 19.15 30.97 12.87
CA GLY A 95 18.80 30.44 11.54
C GLY A 95 17.37 29.89 11.43
N TYR A 96 16.74 29.52 12.54
CA TYR A 96 15.33 29.13 12.54
C TYR A 96 14.41 30.34 12.58
N LYS A 97 13.36 30.30 11.78
CA LYS A 97 12.34 31.32 11.72
C LYS A 97 10.99 30.78 12.18
N LEU A 98 10.26 31.60 12.92
CA LEU A 98 8.96 31.26 13.49
C LEU A 98 7.88 31.36 12.41
N LEU A 99 7.39 30.22 11.92
CA LEU A 99 6.34 30.17 10.90
C LEU A 99 4.94 30.23 11.52
N SER A 100 4.75 29.56 12.65
CA SER A 100 3.49 29.58 13.40
C SER A 100 3.71 29.21 14.86
N GLU A 101 2.82 29.68 15.73
CA GLU A 101 2.79 29.36 17.15
C GLU A 101 1.34 29.19 17.59
N HIS A 102 1.07 28.12 18.35
CA HIS A 102 -0.20 27.94 19.01
C HIS A 102 0.01 27.22 20.35
N GLU A 103 -0.57 27.76 21.41
CA GLU A 103 -0.35 27.32 22.79
C GLU A 103 1.16 27.30 23.14
N ASN A 104 1.72 26.13 23.40
CA ASN A 104 3.13 25.93 23.69
C ASN A 104 3.86 25.23 22.54
N ILE A 105 3.26 25.10 21.36
CA ILE A 105 3.84 24.44 20.20
C ILE A 105 4.23 25.48 19.14
N VAL A 106 5.39 25.29 18.55
CA VAL A 106 5.99 26.14 17.53
C VAL A 106 6.19 25.34 16.27
N LEU A 107 5.83 25.90 15.12
CA LEU A 107 6.31 25.48 13.81
C LEU A 107 7.39 26.46 13.36
N ALA A 108 8.60 25.96 13.17
CA ALA A 108 9.73 26.71 12.69
C ALA A 108 10.25 26.15 11.36
N GLY A 109 10.94 26.99 10.60
CA GLY A 109 11.59 26.58 9.36
C GLY A 109 12.94 27.27 9.19
N THR A 110 13.85 26.59 8.51
CA THR A 110 15.15 27.15 8.12
C THR A 110 15.51 26.71 6.71
N ASP A 111 16.22 27.59 6.00
CA ASP A 111 16.74 27.33 4.66
C ASP A 111 18.15 26.72 4.80
N LEU A 112 18.32 25.52 4.25
CA LEU A 112 19.58 24.78 4.24
C LEU A 112 20.35 24.95 2.91
N GLY A 113 19.93 25.88 2.04
CA GLY A 113 20.56 26.13 0.76
C GLY A 113 20.41 24.95 -0.20
N GLU A 114 21.52 24.35 -0.62
CA GLU A 114 21.52 23.24 -1.59
C GLU A 114 20.78 21.99 -1.09
N HIS A 115 20.62 21.85 0.23
CA HIS A 115 19.88 20.74 0.84
C HIS A 115 18.37 21.00 0.99
N GLY A 116 17.88 22.16 0.55
CA GLY A 116 16.48 22.54 0.62
C GLY A 116 16.10 23.17 1.95
N TYR A 117 15.02 22.70 2.57
CA TYR A 117 14.48 23.27 3.80
C TYR A 117 14.37 22.22 4.90
N GLN A 118 14.50 22.68 6.14
CA GLN A 118 14.16 21.90 7.32
C GLN A 118 13.07 22.60 8.10
N PHE A 119 12.01 21.86 8.39
CA PHE A 119 10.90 22.30 9.22
C PHE A 119 10.94 21.53 10.53
N VAL A 120 10.61 22.21 11.61
CA VAL A 120 10.67 21.62 12.95
C VAL A 120 9.46 22.06 13.75
N THR A 121 8.85 21.11 14.43
CA THR A 121 7.82 21.39 15.42
C THR A 121 8.40 21.21 16.82
N TRP A 122 8.37 22.25 17.62
CA TRP A 122 8.92 22.26 18.97
C TRP A 122 7.85 22.54 20.01
N ARG A 123 8.17 22.27 21.28
CA ARG A 123 7.44 22.77 22.43
C ARG A 123 8.28 23.81 23.16
N TYR A 124 7.73 24.96 23.49
CA TYR A 124 8.40 25.90 24.39
C TYR A 124 8.59 25.29 25.78
N THR A 125 9.69 25.65 26.43
CA THR A 125 9.87 25.45 27.87
C THR A 125 8.82 26.25 28.66
N TYR A 126 8.63 25.91 29.94
CA TYR A 126 7.62 26.56 30.79
C TYR A 126 7.80 28.09 30.87
N ASP A 127 9.04 28.55 30.94
CA ASP A 127 9.44 29.96 30.96
C ASP A 127 9.48 30.62 29.56
N ARG A 128 9.26 29.86 28.48
CA ARG A 128 9.37 30.29 27.08
C ARG A 128 10.73 30.85 26.70
N GLU A 129 11.79 30.53 27.45
CA GLU A 129 13.14 30.94 27.10
C GLU A 129 13.83 29.97 26.14
N GLY A 130 13.36 28.72 26.08
CA GLY A 130 13.91 27.66 25.24
C GLY A 130 12.83 26.83 24.54
N VAL A 131 13.29 25.87 23.73
CA VAL A 131 12.43 24.90 23.07
C VAL A 131 12.92 23.46 23.28
N THR A 132 12.01 22.51 23.26
CA THR A 132 12.29 21.08 23.49
C THR A 132 11.35 20.19 22.68
N LEU A 133 11.56 18.88 22.73
CA LEU A 133 10.74 17.85 22.07
C LEU A 133 10.53 18.12 20.57
N GLY A 134 11.62 18.34 19.83
CA GLY A 134 11.58 18.66 18.40
C GLY A 134 11.25 17.45 17.52
N HIS A 135 10.28 17.58 16.61
CA HIS A 135 10.12 16.67 15.47
C HIS A 135 10.63 17.37 14.21
N TYR A 136 11.53 16.72 13.47
CA TYR A 136 12.28 17.31 12.37
C TYR A 136 11.83 16.72 11.03
N TYR A 137 11.49 17.59 10.09
CA TYR A 137 10.99 17.26 8.77
C TYR A 137 11.91 17.87 7.71
N HIS A 138 12.58 17.02 6.94
CA HIS A 138 13.49 17.45 5.89
C HIS A 138 12.76 17.48 4.55
N ASN A 139 12.66 18.66 3.93
CA ASN A 139 11.93 18.88 2.68
C ASN A 139 10.46 18.44 2.70
N ASP A 140 9.86 18.33 3.88
CA ASP A 140 8.48 17.90 4.10
C ASP A 140 7.71 18.95 4.91
N TYR A 141 7.24 19.98 4.21
CA TYR A 141 6.47 21.05 4.84
C TYR A 141 5.05 20.59 5.22
N SER A 142 4.46 19.68 4.45
CA SER A 142 3.11 19.17 4.73
C SER A 142 3.09 18.37 6.03
N GLY A 143 4.02 17.43 6.20
CA GLY A 143 4.15 16.64 7.42
C GLY A 143 4.40 17.51 8.65
N ALA A 144 5.22 18.56 8.53
CA ALA A 144 5.45 19.51 9.62
C ALA A 144 4.18 20.30 10.00
N LYS A 145 3.35 20.71 9.04
CA LYS A 145 2.06 21.38 9.31
C LYS A 145 1.06 20.44 9.98
N GLU A 146 0.98 19.20 9.52
CA GLU A 146 0.10 18.18 10.12
C GLU A 146 0.50 17.90 11.57
N ASP A 147 1.78 17.65 11.80
CA ASP A 147 2.30 17.43 13.16
C ASP A 147 2.08 18.65 14.06
N PHE A 148 2.34 19.86 13.54
CA PHE A 148 2.04 21.10 14.27
C PHE A 148 0.56 21.19 14.65
N ALA A 149 -0.35 20.93 13.72
CA ALA A 149 -1.79 21.02 13.95
C ALA A 149 -2.28 20.00 14.98
N VAL A 150 -1.73 18.78 14.96
CA VAL A 150 -2.06 17.73 15.93
C VAL A 150 -1.48 18.05 17.31
N ARG A 151 -0.19 18.38 17.38
CA ARG A 151 0.52 18.61 18.65
C ARG A 151 0.05 19.85 19.38
N SER A 152 -0.32 20.89 18.64
CA SER A 152 -0.86 22.13 19.20
C SER A 152 -2.31 21.99 19.65
N GLY A 153 -2.99 20.89 19.29
CA GLY A 153 -4.39 20.67 19.64
C GLY A 153 -5.40 21.37 18.71
N LEU A 154 -4.93 22.03 17.64
CA LEU A 154 -5.80 22.58 16.59
C LEU A 154 -6.65 21.48 15.92
N ILE A 155 -6.09 20.28 15.82
CA ILE A 155 -6.80 19.08 15.38
C ILE A 155 -6.81 18.05 16.50
N ASN A 156 -7.99 17.53 16.82
CA ASN A 156 -8.10 16.42 17.76
C ASN A 156 -7.53 15.15 17.12
N LYS A 157 -6.41 14.65 17.66
CA LYS A 157 -5.73 13.44 17.20
C LYS A 157 -6.67 12.24 17.06
N HIS A 158 -7.67 12.10 17.94
CA HIS A 158 -8.61 10.98 17.91
C HIS A 158 -9.62 11.04 16.75
N LYS A 159 -9.64 12.14 15.98
CA LYS A 159 -10.42 12.27 14.75
C LYS A 159 -9.61 11.98 13.49
N LEU A 160 -8.31 11.76 13.63
CA LEU A 160 -7.42 11.42 12.53
C LEU A 160 -7.24 9.91 12.49
N PHE A 161 -7.18 9.38 11.27
CA PHE A 161 -6.80 8.01 11.01
C PHE A 161 -5.35 8.01 10.52
N ASP A 162 -4.52 7.14 11.08
CA ASP A 162 -3.19 6.88 10.52
C ASP A 162 -3.27 6.06 9.23
N ASN A 163 -2.14 5.84 8.55
CA ASN A 163 -2.11 5.12 7.28
C ASN A 163 -2.56 3.66 7.41
N GLU A 164 -2.30 3.01 8.55
CA GLU A 164 -2.73 1.62 8.77
C GLU A 164 -4.24 1.59 9.05
N GLU A 165 -4.75 2.51 9.86
CA GLU A 165 -6.19 2.65 10.09
C GLU A 165 -6.94 2.98 8.80
N LEU A 166 -6.41 3.88 7.96
CA LEU A 166 -6.98 4.19 6.64
C LEU A 166 -6.93 2.99 5.69
N LYS A 167 -5.86 2.18 5.74
CA LYS A 167 -5.75 0.94 4.97
C LYS A 167 -6.86 -0.04 5.37
N GLU A 168 -7.11 -0.22 6.68
CA GLU A 168 -8.19 -1.07 7.17
C GLU A 168 -9.58 -0.56 6.79
N VAL A 169 -9.82 0.76 6.88
CA VAL A 169 -11.06 1.37 6.42
C VAL A 169 -11.25 1.16 4.92
N TYR A 170 -10.19 1.35 4.13
CA TYR A 170 -10.23 1.12 2.68
C TYR A 170 -10.53 -0.33 2.34
N ARG A 171 -9.86 -1.30 3.01
CA ARG A 171 -10.15 -2.73 2.89
C ARG A 171 -11.63 -3.02 3.17
N ALA A 172 -12.18 -2.50 4.27
CA ALA A 172 -13.57 -2.73 4.62
C ALA A 172 -14.53 -2.15 3.57
N LEU A 173 -14.24 -0.97 3.02
CA LEU A 173 -15.03 -0.35 1.95
C LEU A 173 -14.97 -1.14 0.65
N ASP A 174 -13.77 -1.61 0.26
CA ASP A 174 -13.57 -2.41 -0.93
C ASP A 174 -14.31 -3.75 -0.84
N GLN A 175 -14.16 -4.46 0.29
CA GLN A 175 -14.89 -5.70 0.57
C GLN A 175 -16.39 -5.47 0.65
N SER A 176 -16.84 -4.37 1.24
CA SER A 176 -18.27 -4.04 1.33
C SER A 176 -18.88 -3.85 -0.05
N GLN A 177 -18.16 -3.16 -0.94
CA GLN A 177 -18.56 -2.99 -2.34
C GLN A 177 -18.62 -4.32 -3.09
N LYS A 178 -17.70 -5.25 -2.79
CA LYS A 178 -17.62 -6.56 -3.47
C LYS A 178 -18.61 -7.60 -2.94
N TYR A 179 -18.84 -7.63 -1.63
CA TYR A 179 -19.46 -8.79 -0.96
C TYR A 179 -20.80 -8.52 -0.29
N ILE A 180 -21.27 -7.27 -0.24
CA ILE A 180 -22.62 -6.98 0.27
C ILE A 180 -23.60 -7.08 -0.90
N PRO A 181 -24.48 -8.11 -0.92
CA PRO A 181 -25.33 -8.40 -2.08
C PRO A 181 -26.45 -7.38 -2.32
N TYR A 182 -26.74 -6.49 -1.36
CA TYR A 182 -27.85 -5.55 -1.43
C TYR A 182 -27.46 -4.14 -0.94
N LEU A 183 -26.51 -3.51 -1.64
CA LEU A 183 -26.27 -2.07 -1.46
C LEU A 183 -27.33 -1.28 -2.23
N THR A 184 -27.83 -0.21 -1.62
CA THR A 184 -28.62 0.78 -2.36
C THR A 184 -27.69 1.64 -3.23
N PHE A 185 -28.21 2.22 -4.31
CA PHE A 185 -27.46 3.17 -5.14
C PHE A 185 -26.76 4.27 -4.31
N ASP A 186 -27.47 4.83 -3.33
CA ASP A 186 -26.92 5.86 -2.44
C ASP A 186 -25.77 5.33 -1.56
N GLN A 187 -25.81 4.06 -1.16
CA GLN A 187 -24.74 3.44 -0.38
C GLN A 187 -23.51 3.17 -1.25
N GLU A 188 -23.70 2.65 -2.46
CA GLU A 188 -22.61 2.44 -3.43
C GLU A 188 -21.91 3.75 -3.76
N GLN A 189 -22.67 4.82 -4.03
CA GLN A 189 -22.10 6.13 -4.31
C GLN A 189 -21.28 6.65 -3.13
N LYS A 190 -21.79 6.52 -1.90
CA LYS A 190 -21.05 6.92 -0.68
C LYS A 190 -19.76 6.12 -0.49
N ILE A 191 -19.79 4.81 -0.72
CA ILE A 191 -18.58 3.97 -0.65
C ILE A 191 -17.56 4.44 -1.67
N LEU A 192 -17.98 4.72 -2.90
CA LEU A 192 -17.08 5.22 -3.96
C LEU A 192 -16.47 6.58 -3.59
N GLU A 193 -17.27 7.50 -3.06
CA GLU A 193 -16.80 8.81 -2.60
C GLU A 193 -15.80 8.69 -1.44
N LEU A 194 -16.06 7.79 -0.48
CA LEU A 194 -15.14 7.51 0.62
C LEU A 194 -13.82 6.90 0.13
N LYS A 195 -13.87 5.92 -0.78
CA LYS A 195 -12.67 5.33 -1.39
C LYS A 195 -11.83 6.39 -2.09
N LYS A 196 -12.43 7.23 -2.94
CA LYS A 196 -11.75 8.35 -3.62
C LYS A 196 -11.12 9.34 -2.64
N LYS A 197 -11.80 9.63 -1.53
CA LYS A 197 -11.27 10.50 -0.49
C LYS A 197 -10.04 9.90 0.19
N ILE A 198 -10.05 8.60 0.49
CA ILE A 198 -8.90 7.91 1.08
C ILE A 198 -7.75 7.83 0.07
N GLU A 199 -8.03 7.49 -1.18
CA GLU A 199 -7.03 7.50 -2.27
C GLU A 199 -6.31 8.84 -2.39
N HIS A 200 -7.05 9.95 -2.24
CA HIS A 200 -6.47 11.28 -2.28
C HIS A 200 -5.66 11.63 -1.04
N VAL A 201 -6.16 11.31 0.16
CA VAL A 201 -5.53 11.68 1.44
C VAL A 201 -4.33 10.78 1.79
N SER A 202 -4.39 9.50 1.44
CA SER A 202 -3.32 8.54 1.68
C SER A 202 -3.20 7.52 0.53
N PRO A 203 -2.50 7.88 -0.56
CA PRO A 203 -2.17 6.94 -1.64
C PRO A 203 -1.40 5.73 -1.11
N LYS A 204 -0.49 5.96 -0.15
CA LYS A 204 0.34 4.92 0.47
C LYS A 204 -0.50 3.83 1.14
N ALA A 205 -1.58 4.19 1.84
CA ALA A 205 -2.47 3.22 2.47
C ALA A 205 -3.16 2.32 1.41
N VAL A 206 -3.59 2.92 0.30
CA VAL A 206 -4.25 2.20 -0.79
C VAL A 206 -3.27 1.31 -1.55
N GLU A 207 -2.06 1.79 -1.83
CA GLU A 207 -0.99 0.99 -2.46
C GLU A 207 -0.58 -0.19 -1.58
N ALA A 208 -0.43 0.03 -0.27
CA ALA A 208 -0.14 -1.05 0.68
C ALA A 208 -1.23 -2.12 0.65
N TYR A 209 -2.51 -1.72 0.65
CA TYR A 209 -3.63 -2.65 0.52
C TYR A 209 -3.60 -3.44 -0.79
N LYS A 210 -3.40 -2.76 -1.93
CA LYS A 210 -3.34 -3.42 -3.26
C LYS A 210 -2.17 -4.40 -3.34
N THR A 211 -0.99 -4.00 -2.86
CA THR A 211 0.19 -4.87 -2.81
C THR A 211 -0.08 -6.10 -1.93
N GLU A 212 -0.78 -5.91 -0.80
CA GLU A 212 -1.16 -7.02 0.07
C GLU A 212 -2.15 -7.98 -0.63
N GLN A 213 -3.13 -7.46 -1.36
CA GLN A 213 -4.04 -8.27 -2.19
C GLN A 213 -3.29 -9.04 -3.27
N GLU A 214 -2.41 -8.38 -4.03
CA GLU A 214 -1.58 -9.01 -5.07
C GLU A 214 -0.70 -10.11 -4.48
N THR A 215 -0.03 -9.82 -3.35
CA THR A 215 0.78 -10.82 -2.64
C THR A 215 -0.05 -12.01 -2.14
N GLN A 216 -1.29 -11.76 -1.68
CA GLN A 216 -2.21 -12.84 -1.33
C GLN A 216 -2.57 -13.68 -2.56
N MET A 217 -2.88 -13.04 -3.70
CA MET A 217 -3.15 -13.70 -4.98
C MET A 217 -1.96 -14.48 -5.56
N GLU A 218 -0.73 -14.25 -5.11
CA GLU A 218 0.46 -15.00 -5.55
C GLU A 218 0.75 -16.28 -4.74
N LYS A 219 0.18 -16.49 -3.54
CA LYS A 219 0.47 -17.67 -2.66
C LYS A 219 -0.24 -19.00 -3.00
N PRO A 220 0.39 -20.15 -3.23
CA PRO A 220 -0.32 -21.36 -3.73
C PRO A 220 -1.67 -21.69 -3.04
N ILE A 221 -2.67 -22.12 -3.82
CA ILE A 221 -4.04 -22.34 -3.33
C ILE A 221 -4.07 -23.37 -2.22
N PHE A 222 -3.38 -24.49 -2.41
CA PHE A 222 -3.08 -25.42 -1.33
C PHE A 222 -1.58 -25.59 -1.18
N HIS A 223 -1.11 -25.60 0.06
CA HIS A 223 0.24 -26.03 0.40
C HIS A 223 0.16 -27.37 1.13
N ILE A 224 0.67 -28.43 0.50
CA ILE A 224 0.62 -29.81 0.99
C ILE A 224 2.00 -30.25 1.47
N GLN A 225 2.05 -30.85 2.65
CA GLN A 225 3.25 -31.52 3.17
C GLN A 225 3.00 -33.03 3.26
N ILE A 226 3.85 -33.82 2.62
CA ILE A 226 3.87 -35.27 2.70
C ILE A 226 4.99 -35.65 3.67
N VAL A 227 4.65 -36.13 4.85
CA VAL A 227 5.58 -36.43 5.94
C VAL A 227 5.65 -37.94 6.15
N VAL A 228 6.86 -38.49 6.19
CA VAL A 228 7.08 -39.91 6.44
C VAL A 228 7.12 -40.15 7.95
N GLY A 229 6.35 -41.11 8.45
CA GLY A 229 6.20 -41.30 9.89
C GLY A 229 5.28 -42.44 10.24
N ASP A 230 5.21 -42.77 11.52
CA ASP A 230 4.32 -43.80 12.07
C ASP A 230 3.36 -43.14 13.10
N LEU A 231 2.07 -43.50 13.07
CA LEU A 231 1.11 -43.07 14.09
C LEU A 231 1.26 -43.93 15.35
N GLU A 232 1.61 -43.31 16.47
CA GLU A 232 1.56 -43.92 17.80
C GLU A 232 0.73 -43.04 18.74
N GLU A 233 -0.32 -43.60 19.35
CA GLU A 233 -1.18 -42.89 20.32
C GLU A 233 -1.68 -41.51 19.82
N ASP A 234 -2.17 -41.47 18.57
CA ASP A 234 -2.65 -40.25 17.88
C ASP A 234 -1.59 -39.16 17.66
N LEU A 235 -0.31 -39.47 17.87
CA LEU A 235 0.82 -38.59 17.58
C LEU A 235 1.64 -39.11 16.40
N LEU A 236 1.81 -38.27 15.38
CA LEU A 236 2.64 -38.58 14.23
C LEU A 236 4.13 -38.55 14.61
N ARG A 237 4.78 -39.72 14.65
CA ARG A 237 6.23 -39.83 14.82
C ARG A 237 6.93 -39.74 13.48
N VAL A 238 7.46 -38.57 13.21
CA VAL A 238 8.12 -38.25 11.94
C VAL A 238 9.49 -38.92 11.83
N LYS A 239 9.72 -39.62 10.71
CA LYS A 239 11.02 -40.21 10.36
C LYS A 239 11.98 -39.11 9.93
N LYS A 240 13.25 -39.27 10.31
CA LYS A 240 14.32 -38.33 9.98
C LYS A 240 15.33 -39.00 9.07
N ASP A 241 15.94 -38.22 8.19
CA ASP A 241 17.03 -38.67 7.34
C ASP A 241 18.36 -38.82 8.12
N THR A 242 19.41 -39.18 7.41
CA THR A 242 20.76 -39.36 7.98
C THR A 242 21.35 -38.09 8.60
N ASP A 243 20.84 -36.92 8.22
CA ASP A 243 21.30 -35.62 8.71
C ASP A 243 20.39 -35.10 9.85
N GLY A 244 19.38 -35.87 10.24
CA GLY A 244 18.44 -35.53 11.31
C GLY A 244 17.32 -34.59 10.88
N ALA A 245 17.20 -34.29 9.58
CA ALA A 245 16.09 -33.52 9.03
C ALA A 245 14.85 -34.41 8.86
N VAL A 246 13.67 -33.81 8.99
CA VAL A 246 12.40 -34.52 8.77
C VAL A 246 12.31 -34.98 7.31
N LEU A 247 11.98 -36.25 7.12
CA LEU A 247 11.82 -36.84 5.80
C LEU A 247 10.43 -36.44 5.25
N MET A 248 10.39 -35.34 4.51
CA MET A 248 9.16 -34.72 3.98
C MET A 248 9.30 -34.24 2.54
N HIS A 249 8.18 -34.10 1.85
CA HIS A 249 8.06 -33.49 0.53
C HIS A 249 6.97 -32.42 0.55
N GLU A 250 7.27 -31.24 0.01
CA GLU A 250 6.32 -30.14 -0.10
C GLU A 250 5.78 -30.04 -1.52
N LEU A 251 4.47 -29.87 -1.65
CA LEU A 251 3.78 -29.72 -2.92
C LEU A 251 2.82 -28.53 -2.88
N LYS A 252 2.86 -27.71 -3.91
CA LYS A 252 2.01 -26.53 -4.06
C LYS A 252 0.97 -26.79 -5.15
N LEU A 253 -0.30 -26.60 -4.84
CA LEU A 253 -1.38 -26.79 -5.79
C LEU A 253 -1.94 -25.42 -6.26
N PRO A 254 -2.32 -25.27 -7.54
CA PRO A 254 -2.30 -26.31 -8.58
C PRO A 254 -0.89 -26.67 -9.06
N ALA A 255 -0.60 -27.98 -9.10
CA ALA A 255 0.66 -28.56 -9.51
C ALA A 255 0.60 -29.10 -10.95
N THR A 256 1.73 -29.06 -11.62
CA THR A 256 1.96 -29.72 -12.92
C THR A 256 1.98 -31.25 -12.78
N ALA A 257 1.80 -31.96 -13.89
CA ALA A 257 1.88 -33.42 -13.91
C ALA A 257 3.25 -33.95 -13.43
N SER A 258 4.33 -33.21 -13.66
CA SER A 258 5.68 -33.60 -13.21
C SER A 258 5.80 -33.49 -11.69
N GLU A 259 5.32 -32.39 -11.10
CA GLU A 259 5.35 -32.16 -9.65
C GLU A 259 4.49 -33.20 -8.91
N LEU A 260 3.31 -33.54 -9.45
CA LEU A 260 2.50 -34.63 -8.92
C LEU A 260 3.22 -35.99 -9.00
N GLN A 261 3.88 -36.28 -10.12
CA GLN A 261 4.61 -37.53 -10.28
C GLN A 261 5.78 -37.64 -9.30
N GLU A 262 6.47 -36.54 -9.02
CA GLU A 262 7.52 -36.49 -7.99
C GLU A 262 6.96 -36.79 -6.59
N ALA A 263 5.81 -36.22 -6.25
CA ALA A 263 5.11 -36.52 -5.00
C ALA A 263 4.72 -38.01 -4.90
N TYR A 264 4.19 -38.62 -5.97
CA TYR A 264 3.87 -40.04 -6.01
C TYR A 264 5.11 -40.95 -5.90
N ASN A 265 6.21 -40.56 -6.55
CA ASN A 265 7.48 -41.27 -6.44
C ASN A 265 8.02 -41.21 -5.00
N PHE A 266 7.84 -40.08 -4.31
CA PHE A 266 8.20 -39.94 -2.91
C PHE A 266 7.33 -40.83 -2.01
N GLN A 267 6.01 -40.88 -2.25
CA GLN A 267 5.09 -41.75 -1.50
C GLN A 267 5.41 -43.23 -1.70
N THR A 268 5.59 -43.69 -2.94
CA THR A 268 5.89 -45.10 -3.26
C THR A 268 7.22 -45.58 -2.72
N LYS A 269 8.17 -44.67 -2.49
CA LYS A 269 9.47 -44.98 -1.87
C LYS A 269 9.37 -45.23 -0.36
N ASN A 270 8.29 -44.81 0.30
CA ASN A 270 8.15 -44.83 1.75
C ASN A 270 6.93 -45.65 2.20
N GLU A 271 7.12 -46.64 3.07
CA GLU A 271 6.04 -47.55 3.49
C GLU A 271 4.93 -46.88 4.32
N THR A 272 5.28 -45.84 5.10
CA THR A 272 4.34 -45.11 5.97
C THR A 272 4.51 -43.61 5.82
N PHE A 273 3.46 -42.93 5.36
CA PHE A 273 3.45 -41.48 5.12
C PHE A 273 2.08 -40.87 5.44
N TYR A 274 2.08 -39.57 5.72
CA TYR A 274 0.90 -38.76 6.03
C TYR A 274 0.94 -37.48 5.21
N GLN A 275 -0.20 -37.12 4.62
CA GLN A 275 -0.33 -35.90 3.83
C GLN A 275 -1.09 -34.85 4.66
N ILE A 276 -0.57 -33.63 4.72
CA ILE A 276 -1.08 -32.57 5.59
C ILE A 276 -1.29 -31.31 4.75
N VAL A 277 -2.49 -30.74 4.77
CA VAL A 277 -2.74 -29.39 4.23
C VAL A 277 -2.29 -28.34 5.24
N LYS A 278 -1.30 -27.52 4.89
CA LYS A 278 -0.73 -26.49 5.78
C LYS A 278 -1.38 -25.13 5.65
N CYS A 279 -1.83 -24.77 4.46
CA CYS A 279 -2.35 -23.45 4.16
C CYS A 279 -3.27 -23.50 2.96
N ILE A 280 -4.29 -22.65 3.00
CA ILE A 280 -5.23 -22.44 1.90
C ILE A 280 -5.32 -20.93 1.62
N ARG A 281 -4.93 -20.48 0.41
CA ARG A 281 -4.78 -19.06 0.01
C ARG A 281 -6.00 -18.19 0.35
N TYR A 282 -7.19 -18.76 0.27
CA TYR A 282 -8.45 -18.05 0.42
C TYR A 282 -9.22 -18.41 1.70
N LEU A 283 -8.69 -19.29 2.56
CA LEU A 283 -9.46 -19.93 3.63
C LEU A 283 -8.60 -19.98 4.91
N ASP A 284 -8.74 -18.98 5.78
CA ASP A 284 -7.94 -18.78 7.00
C ASP A 284 -8.19 -19.81 8.14
N LEU A 285 -8.89 -20.92 7.89
CA LEU A 285 -9.47 -21.75 8.95
C LEU A 285 -9.41 -23.25 8.71
N VAL A 286 -8.34 -23.72 8.08
CA VAL A 286 -8.12 -25.15 7.93
C VAL A 286 -6.86 -25.52 8.69
N GLY A 287 -7.04 -26.13 9.86
CA GLY A 287 -5.95 -26.78 10.59
C GLY A 287 -5.34 -27.90 9.75
N ASP A 288 -4.27 -28.53 10.25
CA ASP A 288 -3.64 -29.67 9.59
C ASP A 288 -4.68 -30.77 9.28
N MET A 289 -5.13 -30.86 8.03
CA MET A 289 -6.07 -31.91 7.56
C MET A 289 -5.30 -33.03 6.88
N SER A 290 -5.69 -34.27 7.18
CA SER A 290 -5.22 -35.45 6.43
C SER A 290 -5.75 -35.41 5.00
N VAL A 291 -4.87 -35.60 4.01
CA VAL A 291 -5.25 -35.76 2.61
C VAL A 291 -5.27 -37.25 2.23
N ILE A 292 -6.34 -37.66 1.57
CA ILE A 292 -6.67 -38.99 1.08
C ILE A 292 -6.49 -39.03 -0.45
N ASP A 293 -6.81 -37.96 -1.18
CA ASP A 293 -6.71 -37.89 -2.64
C ASP A 293 -6.08 -36.56 -3.16
N LEU A 294 -4.80 -36.64 -3.51
CA LEU A 294 -4.01 -35.53 -4.01
C LEU A 294 -4.45 -35.03 -5.40
N ASP A 295 -4.97 -35.91 -6.26
CA ASP A 295 -5.46 -35.53 -7.58
C ASP A 295 -6.76 -34.73 -7.44
N CYS A 296 -7.65 -35.15 -6.55
CA CYS A 296 -8.87 -34.40 -6.24
C CYS A 296 -8.57 -32.98 -5.72
N LEU A 297 -7.62 -32.85 -4.79
CA LEU A 297 -7.20 -31.52 -4.31
C LEU A 297 -6.55 -30.69 -5.42
N ASN A 298 -5.77 -31.31 -6.30
CA ASN A 298 -5.15 -30.58 -7.40
C ASN A 298 -6.19 -30.03 -8.39
N GLU A 299 -7.22 -30.82 -8.70
CA GLU A 299 -8.34 -30.37 -9.53
C GLU A 299 -9.13 -29.25 -8.85
N ALA A 300 -9.43 -29.38 -7.56
CA ALA A 300 -10.06 -28.30 -6.78
C ALA A 300 -9.21 -27.01 -6.82
N ALA A 301 -7.89 -27.13 -6.71
CA ALA A 301 -6.99 -25.98 -6.78
C ALA A 301 -7.07 -25.30 -8.15
N LYS A 302 -7.05 -26.07 -9.24
CA LYS A 302 -7.18 -25.51 -10.60
C LYS A 302 -8.50 -24.77 -10.79
N ILE A 303 -9.59 -25.29 -10.22
CA ILE A 303 -10.91 -24.66 -10.30
C ILE A 303 -10.90 -23.33 -9.51
N ILE A 304 -10.39 -23.35 -8.27
CA ILE A 304 -10.29 -22.16 -7.43
C ILE A 304 -9.36 -21.11 -8.07
N ASP A 305 -8.32 -21.52 -8.79
CA ASP A 305 -7.40 -20.61 -9.51
C ASP A 305 -8.08 -19.88 -10.67
N GLN A 306 -9.17 -20.46 -11.19
CA GLN A 306 -9.97 -19.88 -12.28
C GLN A 306 -11.19 -19.09 -11.77
N MET A 307 -11.45 -19.09 -10.46
CA MET A 307 -12.58 -18.37 -9.89
C MET A 307 -12.34 -16.86 -9.94
N ASP A 308 -13.40 -16.11 -10.27
CA ASP A 308 -13.40 -14.66 -10.10
C ASP A 308 -13.59 -14.26 -8.63
N GLU A 309 -13.41 -12.97 -8.32
CA GLU A 309 -13.49 -12.46 -6.95
C GLU A 309 -14.86 -12.71 -6.28
N LEU A 310 -15.94 -12.75 -7.06
CA LEU A 310 -17.29 -13.00 -6.53
C LEU A 310 -17.42 -14.46 -6.11
N GLN A 311 -16.96 -15.38 -6.96
CA GLN A 311 -16.98 -16.83 -6.71
C GLN A 311 -16.12 -17.22 -5.49
N ILE A 312 -14.92 -16.64 -5.36
CA ILE A 312 -14.06 -16.86 -4.18
C ILE A 312 -14.76 -16.43 -2.89
N SER A 313 -15.60 -15.40 -2.96
CA SER A 313 -16.21 -14.80 -1.79
C SER A 313 -17.48 -15.52 -1.36
N GLU A 314 -18.25 -16.04 -2.31
CA GLU A 314 -19.32 -16.99 -2.05
C GLU A 314 -18.76 -18.27 -1.39
N LEU A 315 -17.63 -18.80 -1.89
CA LEU A 315 -16.92 -19.94 -1.28
C LEU A 315 -16.52 -19.63 0.17
N GLN A 316 -15.91 -18.46 0.44
CA GLN A 316 -15.51 -18.04 1.78
C GLN A 316 -16.70 -17.88 2.74
N LEU A 317 -17.80 -17.27 2.28
CA LEU A 317 -19.02 -17.11 3.08
C LEU A 317 -19.64 -18.46 3.43
N SER A 318 -19.67 -19.40 2.49
CA SER A 318 -20.14 -20.76 2.72
C SER A 318 -19.34 -21.47 3.82
N MET A 319 -18.01 -21.33 3.79
CA MET A 319 -17.13 -21.93 4.80
C MET A 319 -17.19 -21.30 6.19
N ARG A 320 -17.46 -20.00 6.32
CA ARG A 320 -17.62 -19.38 7.65
C ARG A 320 -18.80 -19.96 8.44
N GLY A 321 -19.82 -20.48 7.75
CA GLY A 321 -20.99 -21.10 8.36
C GLY A 321 -20.73 -22.54 8.83
N ASN A 322 -19.95 -23.30 8.06
CA ASN A 322 -19.56 -24.69 8.33
C ASN A 322 -18.15 -24.94 7.76
N PRO A 323 -17.07 -24.77 8.55
CA PRO A 323 -15.73 -25.10 8.07
C PRO A 323 -15.63 -26.62 7.86
N PRO A 324 -15.03 -27.10 6.76
CA PRO A 324 -14.85 -28.53 6.55
C PRO A 324 -13.91 -29.09 7.62
N GLU A 325 -14.39 -30.08 8.36
CA GLU A 325 -13.62 -30.78 9.40
C GLU A 325 -12.73 -31.89 8.81
N ASP A 326 -13.01 -32.30 7.57
CA ASP A 326 -12.29 -33.32 6.82
C ASP A 326 -12.33 -33.05 5.31
N GLU A 327 -11.57 -33.85 4.57
CA GLU A 327 -11.45 -33.74 3.11
C GLU A 327 -12.75 -34.09 2.36
N VAL A 328 -13.60 -34.97 2.91
CA VAL A 328 -14.88 -35.32 2.28
C VAL A 328 -15.79 -34.10 2.28
N GLN A 329 -15.84 -33.36 3.39
CA GLN A 329 -16.58 -32.11 3.49
C GLN A 329 -15.99 -31.01 2.61
N LEU A 330 -14.66 -30.91 2.50
CA LEU A 330 -14.02 -29.98 1.57
C LEU A 330 -14.38 -30.31 0.11
N LYS A 331 -14.39 -31.60 -0.25
CA LYS A 331 -14.76 -32.07 -1.59
C LYS A 331 -16.23 -31.83 -1.91
N GLU A 332 -17.14 -32.18 -0.99
CA GLU A 332 -18.57 -31.89 -1.14
C GLU A 332 -18.82 -30.39 -1.29
N LEU A 333 -18.10 -29.55 -0.56
CA LEU A 333 -18.19 -28.10 -0.69
C LEU A 333 -17.74 -27.63 -2.08
N CYS A 334 -16.60 -28.10 -2.56
CA CYS A 334 -16.12 -27.80 -3.91
C CYS A 334 -17.13 -28.27 -4.98
N ASP A 335 -17.69 -29.47 -4.85
CA ASP A 335 -18.68 -30.03 -5.78
C ASP A 335 -20.03 -29.28 -5.73
N ASN A 336 -20.48 -28.87 -4.53
CA ASN A 336 -21.72 -28.12 -4.33
C ASN A 336 -21.64 -26.69 -4.86
N ILE A 337 -20.46 -26.08 -4.90
CA ILE A 337 -20.22 -24.78 -5.57
C ILE A 337 -20.15 -24.98 -7.09
N HIS A 338 -19.62 -26.12 -7.54
CA HIS A 338 -19.50 -26.44 -8.96
C HIS A 338 -20.84 -26.82 -9.62
N GLY A 339 -21.77 -27.44 -8.89
CA GLY A 339 -23.08 -27.88 -9.39
C GLY A 339 -23.93 -26.74 -10.00
N PRO A 340 -24.14 -25.62 -9.27
CA PRO A 340 -24.82 -24.43 -9.77
C PRO A 340 -24.05 -23.73 -10.90
N LEU A 341 -22.72 -23.63 -10.80
CA LEU A 341 -21.89 -22.93 -11.79
C LEU A 341 -21.84 -23.67 -13.14
N ARG A 342 -21.72 -25.01 -13.15
CA ARG A 342 -21.86 -25.81 -14.39
C ARG A 342 -23.24 -25.68 -15.01
N PHE A 343 -24.29 -25.57 -14.19
CA PHE A 343 -25.65 -25.38 -14.69
C PHE A 343 -25.80 -24.04 -15.42
N ILE A 344 -25.21 -22.97 -14.89
CA ILE A 344 -25.21 -21.61 -15.47
C ILE A 344 -24.32 -21.54 -16.73
N GLN A 345 -23.10 -22.12 -16.69
CA GLN A 345 -22.17 -22.11 -17.82
C GLN A 345 -22.67 -22.93 -19.02
N ASN A 346 -23.44 -24.00 -18.77
CA ASN A 346 -24.09 -24.79 -19.82
C ASN A 346 -25.36 -24.12 -20.40
N HIS A 347 -26.00 -23.20 -19.66
CA HIS A 347 -27.18 -22.45 -20.13
C HIS A 347 -26.83 -21.11 -20.79
N LEU A 348 -25.60 -20.60 -20.62
CA LEU A 348 -25.11 -19.40 -21.31
C LEU A 348 -24.43 -19.70 -22.67
N ASN A 349 -24.19 -20.97 -22.98
CA ASN A 349 -23.62 -21.45 -24.24
C ASN A 349 -24.65 -22.13 -25.17
N MET A 350 -25.95 -21.89 -24.95
CA MET A 350 -27.06 -22.17 -25.89
C MET A 350 -27.74 -20.86 -26.25
#